data_AF-A0A225VU57-F1
#
_entry.id   AF-A0A225VU57-F1
#
_cell.length_a   1.000
_cell.length_b   1.000
_cell.length_c   1.000
_cell.angle_alpha   90.00
_cell.angle_beta   90.00
_cell.angle_gamma   90.00
#
_symmetry.space_group_name_H-M   'P 1'
#
loop_
_entity.id
_entity.type
_entity.pdbx_description
1 polymer ?
#
loop_
_entity_poly.entity_id
_entity_poly.type
_entity_poly.pdbx_seq_one_letter_code
_entity_poly.pdbx_strand_id
1 'polypeptide(L)'
;MKVTTSAQTSRRLAQQPNHMLVQILKATVARLHNLEMELNELELASDDDQEEIEGYTHEIDKCRDRMKDIDEFVRPLRSGEILTMPDMASVLINLIEDREEEENAIRQYTEARWWHEQQFENLQRQCAVLKQERVILHKTCIKICSIFRRNGFFKLIQRRLTKLNSKLA
;
A
#
# COMPACT_ATOMS: atom_id res chain seq x y z
N MET A 1 14.31 -4.26 20.66
CA MET A 1 15.56 -3.48 20.45
C MET A 1 15.28 -2.01 20.75
N LYS A 2 15.98 -1.39 21.71
CA LYS A 2 15.78 0.03 22.09
C LYS A 2 16.32 0.96 21.00
N VAL A 3 15.45 1.83 20.47
CA VAL A 3 15.77 2.90 19.51
C VAL A 3 16.62 3.98 20.20
N THR A 4 17.94 3.82 20.20
CA THR A 4 18.91 4.82 20.71
C THR A 4 19.55 5.68 19.60
N THR A 5 19.12 5.51 18.35
CA THR A 5 19.81 6.06 17.18
C THR A 5 19.78 7.59 17.07
N SER A 6 18.74 8.27 17.54
CA SER A 6 18.60 9.73 17.30
C SER A 6 19.71 10.57 17.97
N ALA A 7 20.02 10.31 19.25
CA ALA A 7 20.98 11.13 20.00
C ALA A 7 22.43 10.88 19.54
N GLN A 8 22.74 9.64 19.20
CA GLN A 8 24.07 9.22 18.77
C GLN A 8 24.39 9.74 17.37
N THR A 9 23.42 9.72 16.44
CA THR A 9 23.56 10.32 15.11
C THR A 9 23.74 11.84 15.18
N SER A 10 23.04 12.53 16.09
CA SER A 10 23.24 13.98 16.29
C SER A 10 24.65 14.35 16.72
N ARG A 11 25.23 13.60 17.68
CA ARG A 11 26.61 13.86 18.15
C ARG A 11 27.64 13.61 17.05
N ARG A 12 27.47 12.52 16.28
CA ARG A 12 28.37 12.21 15.15
C ARG A 12 28.33 13.28 14.07
N LEU A 13 27.13 13.77 13.70
CA LEU A 13 26.98 14.84 12.71
C LEU A 13 27.64 16.16 13.14
N ALA A 14 27.59 16.51 14.43
CA ALA A 14 28.20 17.75 14.93
C ALA A 14 29.74 17.77 14.82
N GLN A 15 30.40 16.62 14.70
CA GLN A 15 31.85 16.48 14.61
C GLN A 15 32.37 16.44 13.17
N GLN A 16 31.49 16.51 12.15
CA GLN A 16 31.90 16.39 10.75
C GLN A 16 32.28 17.74 10.11
N PRO A 17 33.23 17.75 9.14
CA PRO A 17 33.53 18.93 8.34
C PRO A 17 32.33 19.42 7.52
N ASN A 18 32.22 20.73 7.29
CA ASN A 18 31.11 21.33 6.52
C ASN A 18 30.95 20.71 5.12
N HIS A 19 32.03 20.38 4.41
CA HIS A 19 31.94 19.74 3.09
C HIS A 19 31.26 18.36 3.18
N MET A 20 31.62 17.56 4.19
CA MET A 20 31.00 16.24 4.42
C MET A 20 29.51 16.38 4.74
N LEU A 21 29.15 17.34 5.58
CA LEU A 21 27.74 17.63 5.90
C LEU A 21 26.93 18.04 4.67
N VAL A 22 27.53 18.78 3.72
CA VAL A 22 26.86 19.13 2.46
C VAL A 22 26.64 17.89 1.60
N GLN A 23 27.61 16.99 1.50
CA GLN A 23 27.45 15.74 0.74
C GLN A 23 26.38 14.84 1.35
N ILE A 24 26.36 14.71 2.68
CA ILE A 24 25.32 13.95 3.39
C ILE A 24 23.95 14.58 3.16
N LEU A 25 23.82 15.91 3.24
CA LEU A 25 22.56 16.58 2.97
C LEU A 25 22.08 16.34 1.54
N LYS A 26 22.97 16.44 0.55
CA LYS A 26 22.64 16.15 -0.86
C LYS A 26 22.16 14.71 -1.04
N ALA A 27 22.88 13.73 -0.51
CA ALA A 27 22.50 12.32 -0.59
C ALA A 27 21.17 12.05 0.13
N THR A 28 20.95 12.68 1.28
CA THR A 28 19.70 12.55 2.06
C THR A 28 18.51 13.12 1.29
N VAL A 29 18.65 14.29 0.67
CA VAL A 29 17.60 14.90 -0.17
C VAL A 29 17.32 14.06 -1.41
N ALA A 30 18.36 13.53 -2.07
CA ALA A 30 18.18 12.63 -3.21
C ALA A 30 17.44 11.34 -2.81
N ARG A 31 17.78 10.74 -1.67
CA ARG A 31 17.06 9.57 -1.15
C ARG A 31 15.61 9.90 -0.78
N LEU A 32 15.34 11.07 -0.20
CA LEU A 32 13.97 11.51 0.11
C LEU A 32 13.11 11.62 -1.15
N HIS A 33 13.66 12.19 -2.23
CA HIS A 33 12.95 12.26 -3.51
C HIS A 33 12.64 10.86 -4.07
N ASN A 34 13.61 9.93 -4.02
CA ASN A 34 13.37 8.56 -4.48
C ASN A 34 12.34 7.84 -3.62
N LEU A 35 12.37 8.05 -2.30
CA LEU A 35 11.35 7.50 -1.40
C LEU A 35 9.95 8.02 -1.67
N GLU A 36 9.80 9.27 -2.11
CA GLU A 36 8.50 9.81 -2.50
C GLU A 36 7.94 9.09 -3.72
N MET A 37 8.78 8.79 -4.72
CA MET A 37 8.38 7.99 -5.89
C MET A 37 8.05 6.55 -5.49
N GLU A 38 8.94 5.88 -4.73
CA GLU A 38 8.73 4.49 -4.26
C GLU A 38 7.45 4.38 -3.42
N LEU A 39 7.18 5.33 -2.52
CA LEU A 39 5.96 5.34 -1.72
C LEU A 39 4.71 5.52 -2.59
N ASN A 40 4.76 6.39 -3.58
CA ASN A 40 3.63 6.62 -4.48
C ASN A 40 3.32 5.36 -5.32
N GLU A 41 4.34 4.67 -5.80
CA GLU A 41 4.18 3.40 -6.52
C GLU A 41 3.56 2.31 -5.65
N LEU A 42 4.03 2.17 -4.40
CA LEU A 42 3.48 1.20 -3.46
C LEU A 42 2.05 1.55 -3.00
N GLU A 43 1.73 2.84 -2.86
CA GLU A 43 0.38 3.29 -2.52
C GLU A 43 -0.60 3.01 -3.68
N LEU A 44 -0.22 3.25 -4.93
CA LEU A 44 -1.01 2.88 -6.10
C LEU A 44 -1.25 1.36 -6.18
N ALA A 45 -0.19 0.55 -6.05
CA ALA A 45 -0.34 -0.91 -6.06
C ALA A 45 -1.21 -1.43 -4.89
N SER A 46 -1.15 -0.74 -3.74
CA SER A 46 -1.98 -1.09 -2.58
C SER A 46 -3.45 -0.76 -2.81
N ASP A 47 -3.74 0.33 -3.51
CA ASP A 47 -5.12 0.70 -3.87
C ASP A 47 -5.68 -0.30 -4.90
N ASP A 48 -4.88 -0.71 -5.88
CA ASP A 48 -5.26 -1.73 -6.87
C ASP A 48 -5.61 -3.08 -6.20
N ASP A 49 -4.77 -3.58 -5.28
CA ASP A 49 -5.05 -4.83 -4.55
C ASP A 49 -6.30 -4.70 -3.66
N GLN A 50 -6.54 -3.53 -3.07
CA GLN A 50 -7.73 -3.30 -2.25
C GLN A 50 -9.01 -3.33 -3.11
N GLU A 51 -8.99 -2.73 -4.31
CA GLU A 51 -10.10 -2.76 -5.25
C GLU A 51 -10.42 -4.19 -5.70
N GLU A 52 -9.39 -5.00 -6.00
CA GLU A 52 -9.56 -6.41 -6.35
C GLU A 52 -10.19 -7.22 -5.19
N ILE A 53 -9.73 -7.01 -3.95
CA ILE A 53 -10.30 -7.68 -2.76
C ILE A 53 -11.80 -7.35 -2.60
N GLU A 54 -12.17 -6.08 -2.78
CA GLU A 54 -13.56 -5.63 -2.73
C GLU A 54 -14.38 -6.25 -3.87
N GLY A 55 -13.81 -6.29 -5.09
CA GLY A 55 -14.41 -6.94 -6.25
C GLY A 55 -14.70 -8.42 -6.03
N TYR A 56 -13.70 -9.20 -5.59
CA TYR A 56 -13.91 -10.62 -5.30
C TYR A 56 -14.89 -10.84 -4.15
N THR A 57 -14.90 -9.98 -3.14
CA THR A 57 -15.87 -10.06 -2.04
C THR A 57 -17.29 -9.89 -2.55
N HIS A 58 -17.52 -8.90 -3.43
CA HIS A 58 -18.80 -8.67 -4.06
C HIS A 58 -19.26 -9.84 -4.93
N GLU A 59 -18.36 -10.41 -5.73
CA GLU A 59 -18.70 -11.57 -6.57
C GLU A 59 -19.01 -12.82 -5.73
N ILE A 60 -18.30 -13.05 -4.63
CA ILE A 60 -18.61 -14.14 -3.68
C ILE A 60 -20.02 -13.96 -3.10
N ASP A 61 -20.38 -12.75 -2.67
CA ASP A 61 -21.70 -12.49 -2.11
C ASP A 61 -22.82 -12.67 -3.15
N LYS A 62 -22.61 -12.23 -4.39
CA LYS A 62 -23.53 -12.53 -5.51
C LYS A 62 -23.70 -14.03 -5.77
N CYS A 63 -22.62 -14.81 -5.71
CA CYS A 63 -22.71 -16.26 -5.88
C CYS A 63 -23.54 -16.88 -4.75
N ARG A 64 -23.36 -16.41 -3.51
CA ARG A 64 -24.13 -16.87 -2.35
C ARG A 64 -25.62 -16.53 -2.46
N ASP A 65 -25.96 -15.35 -2.96
CA ASP A 65 -27.35 -14.96 -3.20
C ASP A 65 -27.99 -15.85 -4.27
N ARG A 66 -27.29 -16.09 -5.39
CA ARG A 66 -27.76 -17.02 -6.45
C ARG A 66 -27.96 -18.45 -5.92
N MET A 67 -27.02 -18.96 -5.14
CA MET A 67 -27.18 -20.28 -4.49
C MET A 67 -28.39 -20.33 -3.57
N LYS A 68 -28.65 -19.26 -2.81
CA LYS A 68 -29.80 -19.18 -1.92
C LYS A 68 -31.11 -19.17 -2.72
N ASP A 69 -31.17 -18.44 -3.83
CA ASP A 69 -32.33 -18.42 -4.73
C ASP A 69 -32.59 -19.81 -5.32
N ILE A 70 -31.53 -20.53 -5.74
CA ILE A 70 -31.61 -21.92 -6.20
C ILE A 70 -32.15 -22.82 -5.07
N ASP A 71 -31.58 -22.73 -3.87
CA ASP A 71 -32.00 -23.54 -2.72
C ASP A 71 -33.46 -23.27 -2.33
N GLU A 72 -33.90 -22.00 -2.39
CA GLU A 72 -35.29 -21.60 -2.14
C GLU A 72 -36.25 -22.15 -3.21
N PHE A 73 -35.84 -22.17 -4.48
CA PHE A 73 -36.63 -22.72 -5.57
C PHE A 73 -36.70 -24.26 -5.53
N VAL A 74 -35.59 -24.93 -5.20
CA VAL A 74 -35.49 -26.40 -5.16
C VAL A 74 -36.24 -26.99 -3.96
N ARG A 75 -36.32 -26.27 -2.83
CA ARG A 75 -36.99 -26.74 -1.60
C ARG A 75 -38.44 -27.21 -1.82
N PRO A 76 -39.37 -26.39 -2.36
CA PRO A 76 -40.76 -26.79 -2.58
C PRO A 76 -40.87 -27.94 -3.59
N LEU A 77 -40.02 -27.97 -4.63
CA LEU A 77 -39.97 -29.05 -5.61
C LEU A 77 -39.61 -30.40 -4.98
N ARG A 78 -38.64 -30.43 -4.06
CA ARG A 78 -38.24 -31.64 -3.35
C ARG A 78 -39.26 -32.10 -2.31
N SER A 79 -39.97 -31.17 -1.68
CA SER A 79 -40.99 -31.47 -0.67
C SER A 79 -42.31 -32.00 -1.25
N GLY A 80 -42.49 -31.95 -2.58
CA GLY A 80 -43.73 -32.38 -3.24
C GLY A 80 -44.89 -31.39 -3.07
N GLU A 81 -44.61 -30.16 -2.61
CA GLU A 81 -45.59 -29.08 -2.45
C GLU A 81 -46.08 -28.52 -3.80
N ILE A 82 -45.33 -28.73 -4.89
CA ILE A 82 -45.67 -28.29 -6.25
C ILE A 82 -46.26 -29.46 -7.05
N LEU A 83 -47.47 -29.28 -7.59
CA LEU A 83 -48.14 -30.22 -8.50
C LEU A 83 -47.33 -30.37 -9.80
N THR A 84 -47.10 -31.61 -10.21
CA THR A 84 -46.28 -32.07 -11.35
C THR A 84 -46.31 -31.17 -12.57
N MET A 85 -45.17 -30.53 -12.86
CA MET A 85 -44.86 -30.03 -14.21
C MET A 85 -44.25 -31.16 -15.07
N PRO A 86 -44.46 -31.16 -16.40
CA PRO A 86 -43.62 -31.95 -17.30
C PRO A 86 -42.14 -31.59 -17.11
N ASP A 87 -41.25 -32.59 -17.13
CA ASP A 87 -39.79 -32.44 -17.04
C ASP A 87 -39.19 -31.87 -15.74
N MET A 88 -39.90 -31.94 -14.60
CA MET A 88 -39.34 -31.53 -13.30
C MET A 88 -37.97 -32.14 -12.96
N ALA A 89 -37.73 -33.40 -13.37
CA ALA A 89 -36.45 -34.06 -13.15
C ALA A 89 -35.30 -33.36 -13.89
N SER A 90 -35.54 -32.91 -15.13
CA SER A 90 -34.55 -32.17 -15.91
C SER A 90 -34.27 -30.80 -15.28
N VAL A 91 -35.31 -30.09 -14.86
CA VAL A 91 -35.17 -28.78 -14.20
C VAL A 91 -34.36 -28.90 -12.90
N LEU A 92 -34.62 -29.94 -12.10
CA LEU A 92 -33.88 -30.20 -10.87
C LEU A 92 -32.40 -30.52 -11.12
N ILE A 93 -32.09 -31.27 -12.19
CA ILE A 93 -30.70 -31.57 -12.56
C ILE A 93 -29.97 -30.27 -12.92
N ASN A 94 -30.55 -29.46 -13.81
CA ASN A 94 -29.94 -28.19 -14.23
C ASN A 94 -29.66 -27.28 -13.03
N LEU A 95 -30.60 -27.15 -12.09
CA LEU A 95 -30.41 -26.31 -10.91
C LEU A 95 -29.35 -26.85 -9.93
N ILE A 96 -29.16 -28.18 -9.87
CA ILE A 96 -28.08 -28.77 -9.09
C ILE A 96 -26.73 -28.46 -9.75
N GLU A 97 -26.65 -28.55 -11.08
CA GLU A 97 -25.47 -28.18 -11.86
C GLU A 97 -25.14 -26.69 -11.67
N ASP A 98 -26.11 -25.79 -11.85
CA ASP A 98 -25.96 -24.34 -11.62
C ASP A 98 -25.42 -24.07 -10.20
N ARG A 99 -25.95 -24.76 -9.19
CA ARG A 99 -25.48 -24.62 -7.80
C ARG A 99 -24.03 -25.08 -7.62
N GLU A 100 -23.63 -26.16 -8.27
CA GLU A 100 -22.25 -26.65 -8.23
C GLU A 100 -21.28 -25.68 -8.93
N GLU A 101 -21.71 -25.06 -10.03
CA GLU A 101 -20.97 -24.01 -10.71
C GLU A 101 -20.75 -22.78 -9.81
N GLU A 102 -21.78 -22.32 -9.11
CA GLU A 102 -21.66 -21.22 -8.15
C GLU A 102 -20.72 -21.57 -6.98
N GLU A 103 -20.77 -22.79 -6.44
CA GLU A 103 -19.83 -23.23 -5.42
C GLU A 103 -18.38 -23.24 -5.93
N ASN A 104 -18.18 -23.66 -7.17
CA ASN A 104 -16.87 -23.67 -7.80
C ASN A 104 -16.35 -22.24 -8.02
N ALA A 105 -17.21 -21.32 -8.45
CA ALA A 105 -16.88 -19.91 -8.59
C ALA A 105 -16.48 -19.30 -7.24
N ILE A 106 -17.22 -19.56 -6.16
CA ILE A 106 -16.86 -19.09 -4.81
C ILE A 106 -15.47 -19.57 -4.40
N ARG A 107 -15.13 -20.84 -4.67
CA ARG A 107 -13.79 -21.37 -4.35
C ARG A 107 -12.70 -20.59 -5.09
N GLN A 108 -12.88 -20.35 -6.38
CA GLN A 108 -11.91 -19.60 -7.20
C GLN A 108 -11.76 -18.15 -6.74
N TYR A 109 -12.87 -17.45 -6.50
CA TYR A 109 -12.82 -16.08 -5.99
C TYR A 109 -12.22 -15.98 -4.59
N THR A 110 -12.47 -16.96 -3.72
CA THR A 110 -11.88 -17.00 -2.38
C THR A 110 -10.35 -17.16 -2.45
N GLU A 111 -9.86 -18.03 -3.34
CA GLU A 111 -8.43 -18.22 -3.55
C GLU A 111 -7.77 -16.96 -4.13
N ALA A 112 -8.38 -16.36 -5.15
CA ALA A 112 -7.90 -15.11 -5.74
C ALA A 112 -7.86 -13.97 -4.71
N ARG A 113 -8.95 -13.78 -3.96
CA ARG A 113 -9.03 -12.78 -2.89
C ARG A 113 -7.93 -12.98 -1.85
N TRP A 114 -7.72 -14.22 -1.42
CA TRP A 114 -6.67 -14.53 -0.45
C TRP A 114 -5.27 -14.15 -0.96
N TRP A 115 -4.99 -14.38 -2.24
CA TRP A 115 -3.71 -13.97 -2.84
C TRP A 115 -3.53 -12.45 -2.78
N HIS A 116 -4.55 -11.68 -3.15
CA HIS A 116 -4.51 -10.21 -3.07
C HIS A 116 -4.42 -9.70 -1.63
N GLU A 117 -5.12 -10.31 -0.67
CA GLU A 117 -4.98 -9.99 0.76
C GLU A 117 -3.52 -10.15 1.24
N GLN A 118 -2.83 -11.22 0.81
CA GLN A 118 -1.42 -11.43 1.14
C GLN A 118 -0.50 -10.39 0.50
N GLN A 119 -0.75 -10.01 -0.76
CA GLN A 119 0.01 -8.96 -1.43
C GLN A 119 -0.20 -7.60 -0.78
N PHE A 120 -1.46 -7.24 -0.51
CA PHE A 120 -1.83 -6.02 0.18
C PHE A 120 -1.12 -5.89 1.53
N GLU A 121 -1.13 -6.94 2.36
CA GLU A 121 -0.39 -6.95 3.63
C GLU A 121 1.12 -6.75 3.43
N ASN A 122 1.70 -7.34 2.38
CA ASN A 122 3.11 -7.18 2.07
C ASN A 122 3.43 -5.74 1.63
N LEU A 123 2.61 -5.13 0.77
CA LEU A 123 2.72 -3.74 0.35
C LEU A 123 2.61 -2.78 1.54
N GLN A 124 1.66 -3.01 2.45
CA GLN A 124 1.53 -2.22 3.67
C GLN A 124 2.78 -2.29 4.55
N ARG A 125 3.40 -3.47 4.70
CA ARG A 125 4.66 -3.63 5.44
C ARG A 125 5.78 -2.84 4.78
N GLN A 126 5.91 -2.89 3.45
CA GLN A 126 6.93 -2.13 2.71
C GLN A 126 6.72 -0.62 2.87
N CYS A 127 5.49 -0.14 2.68
CA CYS A 127 5.08 1.23 2.91
C CYS A 127 5.46 1.72 4.32
N ALA A 128 5.21 0.92 5.36
CA ALA A 128 5.54 1.28 6.73
C ALA A 128 7.05 1.46 6.93
N VAL A 129 7.88 0.59 6.35
CA VAL A 129 9.34 0.69 6.40
C VAL A 129 9.83 1.96 5.71
N LEU A 130 9.34 2.26 4.50
CA LEU A 130 9.74 3.46 3.76
C LEU A 130 9.26 4.75 4.43
N LYS A 131 8.05 4.76 5.01
CA LYS A 131 7.54 5.88 5.83
C LYS A 131 8.44 6.12 7.05
N GLN A 132 8.93 5.06 7.68
CA GLN A 132 9.88 5.17 8.80
C GLN A 132 11.23 5.73 8.33
N GLU A 133 11.77 5.25 7.21
CA GLU A 133 13.00 5.77 6.61
C GLU A 133 12.87 7.27 6.31
N ARG A 134 11.77 7.68 5.68
CA ARG A 134 11.45 9.08 5.36
C ARG A 134 11.50 9.98 6.59
N VAL A 135 10.95 9.54 7.73
CA VAL A 135 10.99 10.28 9.00
C VAL A 135 12.42 10.44 9.52
N ILE A 136 13.26 9.40 9.40
CA ILE A 136 14.65 9.43 9.84
C ILE A 136 15.48 10.40 8.99
N LEU A 137 15.28 10.37 7.67
CA LEU A 137 15.97 11.25 6.73
C LEU A 137 15.57 12.72 6.92
N HIS A 138 14.28 13.01 7.11
CA HIS A 138 13.81 14.37 7.46
C HIS A 138 14.47 14.89 8.74
N LYS A 139 14.54 14.06 9.79
CA LYS A 139 15.24 14.41 11.04
C LYS A 139 16.72 14.70 10.79
N THR A 140 17.35 13.97 9.88
CA THR A 140 18.75 14.17 9.50
C THR A 140 18.95 15.52 8.79
N CYS A 141 18.10 15.84 7.80
CA CYS A 141 18.10 17.14 7.14
C CYS A 141 17.98 18.30 8.15
N ILE A 142 17.00 18.23 9.07
CA ILE A 142 16.80 19.26 10.10
C ILE A 142 18.04 19.43 10.98
N LYS A 143 18.67 18.31 11.39
CA LYS A 143 19.89 18.35 12.21
C LYS A 143 21.05 19.00 11.48
N ILE A 144 21.29 18.64 10.22
CA ILE A 144 22.36 19.23 9.41
C ILE A 144 22.11 20.72 9.20
N CYS A 145 20.88 21.10 8.84
CA CYS A 145 20.49 22.51 8.70
C CYS A 145 20.69 23.30 10.01
N SER A 146 20.39 22.69 11.17
CA SER A 146 20.65 23.31 12.47
C SER A 146 22.15 23.56 12.72
N ILE A 147 23.01 22.59 12.36
CA ILE A 147 24.48 22.73 12.45
C ILE A 147 24.96 23.86 11.53
N PHE A 148 24.51 23.88 10.27
CA PHE A 148 24.85 24.95 9.32
C PHE A 148 24.42 26.33 9.80
N ARG A 149 23.24 26.44 10.44
CA ARG A 149 22.78 27.69 11.04
C ARG A 149 23.68 28.15 12.17
N ARG A 150 24.04 27.24 13.10
CA ARG A 150 24.93 27.54 14.24
C ARG A 150 26.33 27.95 13.78
N ASN A 151 26.85 27.32 12.75
CA ASN A 151 28.19 27.58 12.22
C ASN A 151 28.24 28.78 11.26
N GLY A 152 27.13 29.51 11.07
CA GLY A 152 27.07 30.67 10.17
C GLY A 152 27.20 30.32 8.67
N PHE A 153 27.11 29.04 8.31
CA PHE A 153 27.30 28.55 6.95
C PHE A 153 26.31 29.17 5.97
N PHE A 154 25.03 29.28 6.35
CA PHE A 154 24.01 29.92 5.51
C PHE A 154 24.28 31.42 5.29
N LYS A 155 24.74 32.15 6.30
CA LYS A 155 25.13 33.58 6.16
C LYS A 155 26.31 33.72 5.21
N LEU A 156 27.25 32.77 5.25
CA LEU A 156 28.41 32.75 4.37
C LEU A 156 28.01 32.46 2.91
N ILE A 157 27.12 31.50 2.66
CA ILE A 157 26.56 31.24 1.33
C ILE A 157 25.80 32.47 0.82
N GLN A 158 24.93 33.05 1.63
CA GLN A 158 24.14 34.24 1.24
C GLN A 158 25.06 35.39 0.80
N ARG A 159 26.09 35.72 1.59
CA ARG A 159 27.09 36.74 1.22
C ARG A 159 27.82 36.43 -0.08
N ARG A 160 28.14 35.16 -0.34
CA ARG A 160 28.80 34.73 -1.58
C ARG A 160 27.86 34.84 -2.79
N LEU A 161 26.60 34.45 -2.65
CA LEU A 161 25.59 34.57 -3.70
C LEU A 161 25.33 36.04 -4.06
N THR A 162 25.19 36.93 -3.07
CA THR A 162 25.02 38.37 -3.33
C THR A 162 26.21 38.96 -4.08
N LYS A 163 27.44 38.57 -3.73
CA LYS A 163 28.66 39.00 -4.43
C LYS A 163 28.78 38.44 -5.86
N LEU A 164 28.24 37.26 -6.12
CA LEU A 164 28.17 36.67 -7.47
C LEU A 164 27.17 37.44 -8.32
N ASN A 165 25.98 37.71 -7.79
CA ASN A 165 24.94 38.43 -8.51
C ASN A 165 25.35 39.88 -8.81
N SER A 166 26.07 40.56 -7.91
CA SER A 166 26.59 41.91 -8.15
C SER A 166 27.77 41.97 -9.14
N LYS A 167 28.32 40.83 -9.55
CA LYS A 167 29.37 40.74 -10.59
C LYS A 167 28.82 40.33 -11.95
N LEU A 168 27.58 39.84 -11.99
CA LEU A 168 26.86 39.42 -13.20
C LEU A 168 25.90 40.52 -13.71
N ALA A 169 25.67 41.56 -12.92
CA ALA A 169 24.99 42.81 -13.29
C ALA A 169 26.03 43.87 -13.67
#